data_AF-H3A113-F1
#
_entry.id   AF-H3A113-F1
#
_cell.length_a   1.000
_cell.length_b   1.000
_cell.length_c   1.000
_cell.angle_alpha   90.00
_cell.angle_beta   90.00
_cell.angle_gamma   90.00
#
_symmetry.space_group_name_H-M   'P 1'
#
loop_
_entity.id
_entity.type
_entity.pdbx_description
1 polymer ?
#
loop_
_entity_poly.entity_id
_entity_poly.type
_entity_poly.pdbx_seq_one_letter_code
_entity_poly.pdbx_strand_id
1 'polypeptide(L)'
;TVHFPTLQKQKPASTVEYARECENLFRKFCERFQDLKVKELEFNIFATPFNVEVVNVPENFQHEVIELQSNSELMAKYNNLSLLEFYRLYVDADKFPNLRRHALKIVSLFGTTYCYEQFFSKLSITKNHLRAKLTDDNLENQLRIATSSVPVDITRLTKEKQSQPSH
;
A
#
# COMPACT_ATOMS: atom_id res chain seq x y z
N THR A 1 6.90 18.15 10.88
CA THR A 1 5.43 18.27 11.06
C THR A 1 4.95 17.03 11.77
N VAL A 2 4.30 17.15 12.93
CA VAL A 2 3.91 15.99 13.74
C VAL A 2 2.70 15.31 13.10
N HIS A 3 2.80 14.01 12.82
CA HIS A 3 1.89 13.27 11.92
C HIS A 3 0.49 12.97 12.53
N PHE A 4 0.28 13.29 13.80
CA PHE A 4 -0.97 13.03 14.53
C PHE A 4 -1.42 14.26 15.33
N PRO A 5 -2.20 15.18 14.72
CA PRO A 5 -2.68 16.41 15.37
C PRO A 5 -3.48 16.17 16.65
N THR A 6 -4.11 15.00 16.76
CA THR A 6 -4.89 14.58 17.94
C THR A 6 -4.00 14.26 19.14
N LEU A 7 -2.82 13.68 18.92
CA LEU A 7 -1.83 13.40 19.97
C LEU A 7 -1.11 14.67 20.44
N GLN A 8 -0.98 15.67 19.57
CA GLN A 8 -0.38 16.96 19.93
C GLN A 8 -1.20 17.73 20.99
N LYS A 9 -2.51 17.45 21.09
CA LYS A 9 -3.41 18.04 22.09
C LYS A 9 -3.35 17.32 23.44
N GLN A 10 -2.81 16.10 23.48
CA GLN A 10 -2.67 15.31 24.70
C GLN A 10 -1.42 15.74 25.46
N LYS A 11 -1.58 16.15 26.72
CA LYS A 11 -0.47 16.49 27.64
C LYS A 11 -0.65 15.74 28.96
N PRO A 12 -0.41 14.41 28.97
CA PRO A 12 -0.55 13.63 30.19
C PRO A 12 0.46 14.13 31.24
N ALA A 13 -0.02 14.42 32.44
CA ALA A 13 0.76 14.93 33.56
C ALA A 13 1.37 13.81 34.42
N SER A 14 0.97 12.57 34.20
CA SER A 14 1.46 11.39 34.91
C SER A 14 1.57 10.16 34.00
N THR A 15 2.33 9.16 34.45
CA THR A 15 2.44 7.85 33.77
C THR A 15 1.09 7.15 33.64
N VAL A 16 0.21 7.32 34.62
CA VAL A 16 -1.14 6.72 34.62
C VAL A 16 -2.02 7.36 33.53
N GLU A 17 -1.96 8.68 33.40
CA GLU A 17 -2.67 9.39 32.32
C GLU A 17 -2.10 9.03 30.94
N TYR A 18 -0.78 8.89 30.82
CA TYR A 18 -0.14 8.46 29.58
C TYR A 18 -0.61 7.05 29.16
N ALA A 19 -0.65 6.10 30.11
CA ALA A 19 -1.16 4.75 29.84
C ALA A 19 -2.62 4.76 29.36
N ARG A 20 -3.47 5.55 30.00
CA ARG A 20 -4.87 5.74 29.58
C ARG A 20 -4.97 6.31 28.16
N GLU A 21 -4.10 7.24 27.79
CA GLU A 21 -4.06 7.77 26.43
C GLU A 21 -3.59 6.74 25.40
N CYS A 22 -2.64 5.87 25.75
CA CYS A 22 -2.25 4.73 24.92
C CYS A 22 -3.41 3.76 24.71
N GLU A 23 -4.16 3.41 25.76
CA GLU A 23 -5.35 2.56 25.66
C GLU A 23 -6.43 3.18 24.76
N ASN A 24 -6.69 4.47 24.92
CA ASN A 24 -7.62 5.22 24.08
C ASN A 24 -7.19 5.21 22.61
N LEU A 25 -5.91 5.40 22.34
CA LEU A 25 -5.36 5.36 20.98
C LEU A 25 -5.51 3.96 20.38
N PHE A 26 -5.16 2.92 21.14
CA PHE A 26 -5.29 1.53 20.72
C PHE A 26 -6.74 1.16 20.40
N ARG A 27 -7.69 1.59 21.26
CA ARG A 27 -9.12 1.39 21.02
C ARG A 27 -9.59 2.08 19.74
N LYS A 28 -9.27 3.36 19.56
CA LYS A 28 -9.61 4.11 18.33
C LYS A 28 -9.01 3.49 17.07
N PHE A 29 -7.79 2.95 17.19
CA PHE A 29 -7.16 2.22 16.10
C PHE A 29 -7.96 0.95 15.77
N CYS A 30 -8.31 0.15 16.78
CA CYS A 30 -9.13 -1.05 16.59
C CYS A 30 -10.50 -0.74 15.98
N GLU A 31 -11.18 0.31 16.44
CA GLU A 31 -12.46 0.77 15.90
C GLU A 31 -12.33 1.20 14.43
N ARG A 32 -11.28 1.97 14.10
CA ARG A 32 -11.03 2.46 12.75
C ARG A 32 -10.77 1.34 11.74
N PHE A 33 -10.12 0.26 12.16
CA PHE A 33 -9.70 -0.86 11.31
C PHE A 33 -10.51 -2.14 11.58
N GLN A 34 -11.71 -2.01 12.13
CA GLN A 34 -12.57 -3.15 12.44
C GLN A 34 -12.99 -3.91 11.17
N ASP A 35 -13.15 -3.21 10.06
CA ASP A 35 -13.42 -3.76 8.74
C ASP A 35 -12.28 -4.67 8.23
N LEU A 36 -11.04 -4.36 8.55
CA LEU A 36 -9.89 -5.22 8.24
C LEU A 36 -9.89 -6.49 9.07
N LYS A 37 -10.36 -6.44 10.32
CA LYS A 37 -10.51 -7.64 11.17
C LYS A 37 -11.52 -8.63 10.58
N VAL A 38 -12.60 -8.14 9.97
CA VAL A 38 -13.57 -9.01 9.27
C VAL A 38 -12.92 -9.74 8.10
N LYS A 39 -11.87 -9.17 7.51
CA LYS A 39 -11.11 -9.75 6.39
C LYS A 39 -9.84 -10.48 6.82
N GLU A 40 -9.64 -10.69 8.12
CA GLU A 40 -8.43 -11.32 8.66
C GLU A 40 -8.14 -12.66 8.00
N LEU A 41 -9.16 -13.49 7.79
CA LEU A 41 -8.99 -14.76 7.09
C LEU A 41 -8.53 -14.59 5.64
N GLU A 42 -9.08 -13.61 4.89
CA GLU A 42 -8.63 -13.30 3.53
C GLU A 42 -7.15 -12.90 3.51
N PHE A 43 -6.71 -12.13 4.51
CA PHE A 43 -5.30 -11.78 4.65
C PHE A 43 -4.44 -12.97 5.05
N ASN A 44 -4.90 -13.85 5.93
CA ASN A 44 -4.15 -15.04 6.35
C ASN A 44 -3.98 -16.05 5.22
N ILE A 45 -4.99 -16.23 4.37
CA ILE A 45 -4.88 -17.07 3.14
C ILE A 45 -3.76 -16.54 2.23
N PHE A 46 -3.50 -15.22 2.23
CA PHE A 46 -2.39 -14.63 1.47
C PHE A 46 -1.06 -14.64 2.24
N ALA A 47 -1.06 -14.22 3.51
CA ALA A 47 0.14 -13.97 4.29
C ALA A 47 0.75 -15.26 4.85
N THR A 48 -0.08 -16.18 5.29
CA THR A 48 0.29 -17.41 6.00
C THR A 48 -0.42 -18.65 5.42
N PRO A 49 -0.39 -18.87 4.09
CA PRO A 49 -1.14 -19.94 3.44
C PRO A 49 -0.78 -21.35 3.93
N PHE A 50 0.41 -21.54 4.50
CA PHE A 50 0.85 -22.82 5.06
C PHE A 50 0.31 -23.11 6.47
N ASN A 51 -0.24 -22.09 7.15
CA ASN A 51 -0.66 -22.18 8.56
C ASN A 51 -2.17 -21.94 8.74
N VAL A 52 -2.91 -21.68 7.66
CA VAL A 52 -4.37 -21.53 7.74
C VAL A 52 -5.03 -22.88 7.93
N GLU A 53 -6.02 -22.91 8.82
CA GLU A 53 -6.88 -24.09 9.00
C GLU A 53 -7.82 -24.22 7.80
N VAL A 54 -7.64 -25.29 7.01
CA VAL A 54 -8.41 -25.56 5.79
C VAL A 54 -9.93 -25.56 6.03
N VAL A 55 -10.38 -26.03 7.20
CA VAL A 55 -11.81 -26.05 7.57
C VAL A 55 -12.45 -24.67 7.63
N ASN A 56 -11.66 -23.62 7.91
CA ASN A 56 -12.14 -22.25 8.00
C ASN A 56 -12.00 -21.51 6.66
N VAL A 57 -11.25 -22.07 5.70
CA VAL A 57 -11.00 -21.47 4.39
C VAL A 57 -12.24 -21.60 3.49
N PRO A 58 -12.61 -20.58 2.69
CA PRO A 58 -13.73 -20.68 1.75
C PRO A 58 -13.53 -21.82 0.74
N GLU A 59 -14.62 -22.48 0.35
CA GLU A 59 -14.62 -23.70 -0.48
C GLU A 59 -13.78 -23.58 -1.76
N ASN A 60 -13.82 -22.42 -2.42
CA ASN A 60 -13.09 -22.17 -3.66
C ASN A 60 -11.55 -22.17 -3.50
N PHE A 61 -11.04 -22.09 -2.27
CA PHE A 61 -9.62 -22.15 -1.98
C PHE A 61 -9.20 -23.47 -1.33
N GLN A 62 -10.12 -24.25 -0.76
CA GLN A 62 -9.77 -25.41 0.09
C GLN A 62 -8.86 -26.41 -0.63
N HIS A 63 -9.21 -26.81 -1.86
CA HIS A 63 -8.39 -27.74 -2.64
C HIS A 63 -6.98 -27.19 -2.94
N GLU A 64 -6.88 -25.93 -3.37
CA GLU A 64 -5.60 -25.29 -3.68
C GLU A 64 -4.73 -25.14 -2.42
N VAL A 65 -5.33 -24.79 -1.28
CA VAL A 65 -4.63 -24.67 0.01
C VAL A 65 -4.13 -26.03 0.49
N ILE A 66 -4.93 -27.09 0.37
CA ILE A 66 -4.49 -28.45 0.71
C ILE A 66 -3.30 -28.86 -0.15
N GLU A 67 -3.40 -28.69 -1.47
CA GLU A 67 -2.32 -29.05 -2.39
C GLU A 67 -1.05 -28.25 -2.07
N LEU A 68 -1.19 -26.95 -1.82
CA LEU A 68 -0.08 -26.09 -1.44
C LEU A 68 0.57 -26.53 -0.12
N GLN A 69 -0.22 -26.75 0.93
CA GLN A 69 0.23 -27.16 2.26
C GLN A 69 0.90 -28.54 2.26
N SER A 70 0.47 -29.43 1.37
CA SER A 70 1.06 -30.77 1.22
C SER A 70 2.45 -30.77 0.56
N ASN A 71 2.86 -29.65 -0.05
CA ASN A 71 4.10 -29.56 -0.81
C ASN A 71 5.24 -28.95 0.03
N SER A 72 6.14 -29.81 0.51
CA SER A 72 7.29 -29.43 1.33
C SER A 72 8.31 -28.57 0.59
N GLU A 73 8.44 -28.71 -0.74
CA GLU A 73 9.32 -27.86 -1.55
C GLU A 73 8.78 -26.43 -1.60
N LEU A 74 7.48 -26.26 -1.88
CA LEU A 74 6.83 -24.95 -1.87
C LEU A 74 6.92 -24.30 -0.48
N MET A 75 6.75 -25.06 0.60
CA MET A 75 6.94 -24.57 1.97
C MET A 75 8.38 -24.09 2.20
N ALA A 76 9.38 -24.83 1.73
CA ALA A 76 10.77 -24.41 1.82
C ALA A 76 11.03 -23.13 1.01
N LYS A 77 10.44 -22.97 -0.18
CA LYS A 77 10.54 -21.72 -0.96
C LYS A 77 9.88 -20.55 -0.23
N TYR A 78 8.69 -20.74 0.33
CA TYR A 78 7.98 -19.73 1.10
C TYR A 78 8.80 -19.21 2.28
N ASN A 79 9.47 -20.10 3.03
CA ASN A 79 10.28 -19.71 4.18
C ASN A 79 11.58 -18.95 3.84
N ASN A 80 12.05 -19.05 2.60
CA ASN A 80 13.32 -18.45 2.16
C ASN A 80 13.16 -17.21 1.27
N LEU A 81 11.94 -16.86 0.88
CA LEU A 81 11.65 -15.77 -0.06
C LEU A 81 10.72 -14.74 0.55
N SER A 82 10.71 -13.54 -0.03
CA SER A 82 9.64 -12.59 0.28
C SER A 82 8.29 -13.12 -0.24
N LEU A 83 7.21 -12.71 0.42
CA LEU A 83 5.86 -13.17 0.07
C LEU A 83 5.52 -12.90 -1.40
N LEU A 84 5.88 -11.73 -1.92
CA LEU A 84 5.65 -11.35 -3.31
C LEU A 84 6.44 -12.20 -4.30
N GLU A 85 7.70 -12.51 -3.98
CA GLU A 85 8.54 -13.36 -4.83
C GLU A 85 8.04 -14.80 -4.85
N PHE A 86 7.58 -15.32 -3.71
CA PHE A 86 6.95 -16.63 -3.62
C PHE A 86 5.73 -16.73 -4.55
N TYR A 87 4.76 -15.82 -4.42
CA TYR A 87 3.57 -15.82 -5.28
C TYR A 87 3.89 -15.60 -6.76
N ARG A 88 4.91 -14.77 -7.07
CA ARG A 88 5.32 -14.51 -8.45
C ARG A 88 5.93 -15.74 -9.11
N LEU A 89 6.80 -16.47 -8.40
CA LEU A 89 7.65 -17.52 -8.97
C LEU A 89 7.06 -18.93 -8.83
N TYR A 90 6.29 -19.19 -7.78
CA TYR A 90 5.92 -20.57 -7.40
C TYR A 90 4.41 -20.83 -7.32
N VAL A 91 3.58 -19.80 -7.21
CA VAL A 91 2.12 -19.95 -7.24
C VAL A 91 1.65 -19.78 -8.68
N ASP A 92 1.69 -20.87 -9.43
CA ASP A 92 1.35 -20.93 -10.84
C ASP A 92 -0.16 -20.74 -11.10
N ALA A 93 -0.52 -20.14 -12.24
CA ALA A 93 -1.91 -19.82 -12.58
C ALA A 93 -2.74 -21.05 -12.95
N ASP A 94 -2.11 -22.10 -13.49
CA ASP A 94 -2.79 -23.32 -13.92
C ASP A 94 -3.03 -24.25 -12.73
N LYS A 95 -2.10 -24.29 -11.77
CA LYS A 95 -2.24 -25.09 -10.54
C LYS A 95 -3.02 -24.39 -9.43
N PHE A 96 -2.80 -23.09 -9.23
CA PHE A 96 -3.37 -22.34 -8.11
C PHE A 96 -4.10 -21.08 -8.59
N PRO A 97 -5.11 -21.22 -9.48
CA PRO A 97 -5.77 -20.08 -10.11
C PRO A 97 -6.46 -19.14 -9.11
N ASN A 98 -7.06 -19.67 -8.05
CA ASN A 98 -7.76 -18.84 -7.06
C ASN A 98 -6.77 -18.15 -6.12
N LEU A 99 -5.77 -18.87 -5.59
CA LEU A 99 -4.74 -18.29 -4.74
C LEU A 99 -3.92 -17.22 -5.49
N ARG A 100 -3.58 -17.45 -6.75
CA ARG A 100 -2.85 -16.45 -7.57
C ARG A 100 -3.69 -15.19 -7.80
N ARG A 101 -4.96 -15.35 -8.18
CA ARG A 101 -5.88 -14.21 -8.37
C ARG A 101 -6.09 -13.44 -7.07
N HIS A 102 -6.24 -14.14 -5.96
CA HIS A 102 -6.40 -13.54 -4.63
C HIS A 102 -5.15 -12.77 -4.21
N ALA A 103 -3.96 -13.36 -4.38
CA ALA A 103 -2.70 -12.69 -4.11
C ALA A 103 -2.55 -11.40 -4.90
N LEU A 104 -2.84 -11.42 -6.20
CA LEU A 104 -2.82 -10.21 -7.03
C LEU A 104 -3.78 -9.14 -6.51
N LYS A 105 -5.00 -9.52 -6.13
CA LYS A 105 -6.00 -8.61 -5.55
C LYS A 105 -5.49 -7.96 -4.26
N ILE A 106 -4.95 -8.75 -3.33
CA ILE A 106 -4.42 -8.24 -2.05
C ILE A 106 -3.21 -7.32 -2.30
N VAL A 107 -2.28 -7.71 -3.17
CA VAL A 107 -1.12 -6.90 -3.51
C VAL A 107 -1.52 -5.58 -4.18
N SER A 108 -2.54 -5.58 -5.03
CA SER A 108 -3.06 -4.34 -5.63
C SER A 108 -3.67 -3.38 -4.60
N LEU A 109 -4.32 -3.89 -3.55
CA LEU A 109 -4.80 -3.04 -2.45
C LEU A 109 -3.65 -2.28 -1.80
N PHE A 110 -2.56 -2.98 -1.46
CA PHE A 110 -1.40 -2.35 -0.84
C PHE A 110 -0.60 -1.47 -1.81
N GLY A 111 -0.47 -1.89 -3.06
CA GLY A 111 0.19 -1.13 -4.12
C GLY A 111 -0.50 0.21 -4.37
N THR A 112 -1.83 0.24 -4.41
CA THR A 112 -2.57 1.49 -4.58
C THR A 112 -2.38 2.42 -3.38
N THR A 113 -2.45 1.94 -2.13
CA THR A 113 -2.13 2.76 -0.95
C THR A 113 -0.72 3.32 -1.00
N TYR A 114 0.29 2.53 -1.38
CA TYR A 114 1.65 3.03 -1.55
C TYR A 114 1.73 4.10 -2.64
N CYS A 115 1.07 3.90 -3.78
CA CYS A 115 0.97 4.91 -4.83
C CYS A 115 0.28 6.19 -4.36
N TYR A 116 -0.79 6.08 -3.56
CA TYR A 116 -1.48 7.23 -2.94
C TYR A 116 -0.61 7.94 -1.91
N GLU A 117 0.13 7.22 -1.07
CA GLU A 117 1.05 7.80 -0.08
C GLU A 117 2.22 8.50 -0.77
N GLN A 118 2.79 7.89 -1.80
CA GLN A 118 3.81 8.51 -2.65
C GLN A 118 3.27 9.75 -3.37
N PHE A 119 2.05 9.67 -3.91
CA PHE A 119 1.37 10.80 -4.56
C PHE A 119 1.12 11.94 -3.57
N PHE A 120 0.63 11.63 -2.36
CA PHE A 120 0.35 12.62 -1.31
C PHE A 120 1.63 13.23 -0.73
N SER A 121 2.69 12.44 -0.62
CA SER A 121 4.03 12.90 -0.24
C SER A 121 4.58 13.87 -1.29
N LYS A 122 4.51 13.51 -2.58
CA LYS A 122 4.88 14.38 -3.70
C LYS A 122 4.05 15.67 -3.71
N LEU A 123 2.74 15.57 -3.58
CA LEU A 123 1.80 16.70 -3.40
C LEU A 123 2.25 17.64 -2.28
N SER A 124 2.56 17.07 -1.11
CA SER A 124 2.97 17.83 0.07
C SER A 124 4.30 18.53 -0.17
N ILE A 125 5.27 17.89 -0.83
CA ILE A 125 6.56 18.48 -1.21
C ILE A 125 6.36 19.60 -2.24
N THR A 126 5.59 19.37 -3.31
CA THR A 126 5.29 20.35 -4.36
C THR A 126 4.57 21.58 -3.80
N LYS A 127 3.57 21.39 -2.94
CA LYS A 127 2.82 22.48 -2.29
C LYS A 127 3.68 23.28 -1.32
N ASN A 128 4.65 22.65 -0.66
CA ASN A 128 5.56 23.33 0.29
C ASN A 128 6.64 24.13 -0.44
N HIS A 129 7.13 23.66 -1.60
CA HIS A 129 8.10 24.37 -2.43
C HIS A 129 7.48 25.54 -3.23
N LEU A 130 6.24 25.39 -3.71
CA LEU A 130 5.56 26.36 -4.60
C LEU A 130 4.55 27.26 -3.89
N ARG A 131 4.59 27.33 -2.55
CA ARG A 131 3.67 28.12 -1.72
C ARG A 131 3.66 29.64 -2.01
N ALA A 132 4.52 30.12 -2.92
CA ALA A 132 4.50 31.50 -3.38
C ALA A 132 3.54 31.78 -4.57
N LYS A 133 3.01 30.79 -5.31
CA LYS A 133 2.27 31.07 -6.57
C LYS A 133 1.40 29.94 -7.15
N LEU A 134 0.51 29.34 -6.37
CA LEU A 134 -0.42 28.31 -6.89
C LEU A 134 -1.83 28.87 -7.11
N THR A 135 -2.34 28.73 -8.34
CA THR A 135 -3.76 28.86 -8.73
C THR A 135 -4.20 27.47 -9.17
N ASP A 136 -5.43 27.02 -8.87
CA ASP A 136 -5.88 25.63 -9.06
C ASP A 136 -5.54 25.02 -10.44
N ASP A 137 -5.57 25.81 -11.52
CA ASP A 137 -5.28 25.38 -12.89
C ASP A 137 -3.84 24.86 -13.14
N ASN A 138 -2.86 25.31 -12.35
CA ASN A 138 -1.46 24.92 -12.53
C ASN A 138 -1.05 23.71 -11.67
N LEU A 139 -1.84 23.39 -10.65
CA LEU A 139 -1.55 22.33 -9.70
C LEU A 139 -1.73 20.95 -10.35
N GLU A 140 -2.83 20.73 -11.08
CA GLU A 140 -3.11 19.47 -11.75
C GLU A 140 -2.00 19.09 -12.74
N ASN A 141 -1.60 20.05 -13.59
CA ASN A 141 -0.55 19.85 -14.60
C ASN A 141 0.81 19.53 -13.97
N GLN A 142 1.17 20.18 -12.86
CA GLN A 142 2.43 19.92 -12.14
C GLN A 142 2.44 18.56 -11.45
N LEU A 143 1.31 18.14 -10.88
CA LEU A 143 1.17 16.83 -10.25
C LEU A 143 1.23 15.69 -11.25
N ARG A 144 0.64 15.89 -12.43
CA ARG A 144 0.75 14.95 -13.55
C ARG A 144 2.21 14.76 -13.97
N ILE A 145 3.01 15.82 -14.01
CA ILE A 145 4.45 15.75 -14.33
C ILE A 145 5.23 15.05 -13.20
N ALA A 146 4.99 15.40 -11.93
CA ALA A 146 5.71 14.84 -10.79
C ALA A 146 5.42 13.34 -10.53
N THR A 147 4.26 12.87 -10.98
CA THR A 147 3.79 11.49 -10.78
C THR A 147 4.03 10.59 -12.00
N SER A 148 4.21 11.20 -13.18
CA SER A 148 4.54 10.50 -14.43
C SER A 148 5.91 9.82 -14.39
N SER A 149 5.98 8.57 -14.84
CA SER A 149 7.23 7.87 -15.18
C SER A 149 7.62 8.04 -16.65
N VAL A 150 6.84 8.79 -17.44
CA VAL A 150 7.17 9.11 -18.83
C VAL A 150 8.32 10.13 -18.84
N PRO A 151 9.45 9.82 -19.50
CA PRO A 151 10.54 10.78 -19.61
C PRO A 151 10.09 11.98 -20.43
N VAL A 152 10.31 13.18 -19.90
CA VAL A 152 10.04 14.42 -20.63
C VAL A 152 11.04 14.54 -21.77
N ASP A 153 10.55 14.59 -23.02
CA ASP A 153 11.40 14.86 -24.19
C ASP A 153 11.71 16.36 -24.27
N ILE A 154 12.73 16.77 -23.52
CA ILE A 154 13.21 18.14 -23.42
C ILE A 154 13.72 18.65 -24.79
N THR A 155 14.22 17.75 -25.64
CA THR A 155 14.77 18.11 -26.95
C THR A 155 13.69 18.49 -27.96
N ARG A 156 12.53 17.83 -27.91
CA ARG A 156 11.37 18.25 -28.73
C ARG A 156 10.78 19.57 -28.23
N LEU A 157 10.62 19.72 -26.91
CA LEU A 157 10.05 20.94 -26.30
C LEU A 157 10.90 22.20 -26.56
N THR A 158 12.23 22.07 -26.57
CA THR A 158 13.13 23.19 -26.87
C THR A 158 13.13 23.57 -28.35
N LYS A 159 12.81 22.65 -29.26
CA LYS A 159 12.62 22.94 -30.70
C LYS A 159 11.28 23.63 -31.00
N GLU A 160 10.23 23.29 -30.25
CA GLU A 160 8.88 23.85 -30.44
C GLU A 160 8.70 25.23 -29.78
N LYS A 161 9.58 25.61 -28.85
CA LYS A 161 9.49 26.91 -28.16
C LYS A 161 10.18 28.00 -28.98
N GLN A 162 9.39 28.84 -29.64
CA GLN A 162 9.88 30.02 -30.36
C GLN A 162 10.35 31.09 -29.36
N SER A 163 11.64 31.45 -29.41
CA SER A 163 12.21 32.53 -28.59
C SER A 163 11.56 33.86 -28.99
N GLN A 164 10.90 34.52 -28.03
CA GLN A 164 10.42 35.88 -28.21
C GLN A 164 11.56 36.81 -27.74
N PRO A 165 12.26 37.52 -28.65
CA PRO A 165 13.23 38.51 -28.22
C PRO A 165 12.49 39.66 -27.53
N SER A 166 12.93 40.00 -26.33
CA SER A 166 12.48 41.22 -25.65
C SER A 166 12.94 42.44 -26.44
N HIS A 167 12.05 43.42 -26.61
CA HIS A 167 12.38 44.76 -27.12
C HIS A 167 13.16 45.58 -26.11
#